data_AF-A0A960BAF8-F1
#
_entry.id   AF-A0A960BAF8-F1
#
_cell.length_a   1.000
_cell.length_b   1.000
_cell.length_c   1.000
_cell.angle_alpha   90.00
_cell.angle_beta   90.00
_cell.angle_gamma   90.00
#
_symmetry.space_group_name_H-M   'P 1'
#
loop_
_entity.id
_entity.type
_entity.pdbx_description
1 polymer ?
#
loop_
_entity_poly.entity_id
_entity_poly.type
_entity_poly.pdbx_seq_one_letter_code
_entity_poly.pdbx_strand_id
1 'polypeptide(L)'
;KAFTDAGIIVMAGTEHNTLDRIPIEVACVDGPASASARKAFWEATCVVAAHQHEVGEGRPGYVDRAGVRTAIPTAALVELGSALITKEHR
;
A
#
# COMPACT_ATOMS: atom_id res chain seq x y z
N LYS A 1 -4.38 -13.77 6.18
CA LYS A 1 -4.26 -13.59 7.65
C LYS A 1 -2.87 -13.95 8.15
N ALA A 2 -2.32 -15.13 7.84
CA ALA A 2 -0.95 -15.53 8.25
C ALA A 2 0.13 -14.41 8.14
N PHE A 3 0.24 -13.73 6.99
CA PHE A 3 1.22 -12.65 6.82
C PHE A 3 0.90 -11.39 7.64
N THR A 4 -0.34 -10.89 7.57
CA THR A 4 -0.74 -9.67 8.29
C THR A 4 -0.67 -9.85 9.80
N ASP A 5 -1.01 -11.03 10.30
CA ASP A 5 -0.94 -11.37 11.72
C ASP A 5 0.52 -11.49 12.20
N ALA A 6 1.45 -11.81 11.28
CA ALA A 6 2.89 -11.78 11.52
C ALA A 6 3.51 -10.37 11.35
N GLY A 7 2.70 -9.33 11.15
CA GLY A 7 3.18 -7.96 10.94
C GLY A 7 3.73 -7.68 9.54
N ILE A 8 3.50 -8.57 8.58
CA ILE A 8 3.93 -8.42 7.18
C ILE A 8 2.80 -7.77 6.38
N ILE A 9 3.09 -6.63 5.76
CA ILE A 9 2.21 -6.02 4.74
C ILE A 9 2.45 -6.69 3.39
N VAL A 10 1.38 -6.96 2.64
CA VAL A 10 1.46 -7.57 1.32
C VAL A 10 0.75 -6.66 0.34
N MET A 11 1.48 -6.16 -0.63
CA MET A 11 0.94 -5.41 -1.76
C MET A 11 0.87 -6.32 -2.98
N ALA A 12 -0.15 -6.12 -3.82
CA ALA A 12 -0.20 -6.68 -5.15
C ALA A 12 -0.53 -5.57 -6.15
N GLY A 13 0.04 -5.68 -7.33
CA GLY A 13 -0.24 -4.84 -8.48
C GLY A 13 -0.03 -5.66 -9.74
N THR A 14 -0.59 -5.20 -10.85
CA THR A 14 -0.35 -5.81 -12.16
C THR A 14 0.92 -5.21 -12.77
N GLU A 15 1.77 -6.04 -13.35
CA GLU A 15 2.86 -5.57 -14.21
C GLU A 15 2.26 -5.17 -15.57
N HIS A 16 1.60 -4.01 -15.61
CA HIS A 16 1.02 -3.45 -16.82
C HIS A 16 1.54 -2.03 -17.04
N ASN A 17 2.65 -1.92 -17.77
CA ASN A 17 3.35 -0.66 -18.00
C ASN A 17 3.08 -0.10 -19.40
N THR A 18 1.83 -0.11 -19.85
CA THR A 18 1.44 0.53 -21.12
C THR A 18 1.41 2.06 -20.97
N LEU A 19 1.70 2.79 -22.05
CA LEU A 19 1.68 4.26 -22.06
C LEU A 19 0.31 4.82 -21.66
N ASP A 20 -0.76 4.08 -21.94
CA ASP A 20 -2.14 4.46 -21.70
C ASP A 20 -2.56 4.38 -20.22
N ARG A 21 -1.69 3.83 -19.35
CA ARG A 21 -1.92 3.72 -17.88
C ARG A 21 -3.28 3.10 -17.53
N ILE A 22 -3.72 2.15 -18.35
CA ILE A 22 -5.02 1.50 -18.17
C ILE A 22 -4.96 0.69 -16.87
N PRO A 23 -5.84 0.97 -15.88
CA PRO A 23 -5.87 0.21 -14.65
C PRO A 23 -6.34 -1.22 -14.94
N ILE A 24 -5.58 -2.20 -14.46
CA ILE A 24 -5.99 -3.60 -14.48
C ILE A 24 -6.24 -4.04 -13.05
N GLU A 25 -7.42 -4.61 -12.82
CA GLU A 25 -7.77 -5.18 -11.52
C GLU A 25 -6.94 -6.43 -11.24
N VAL A 26 -6.38 -6.53 -10.04
CA VAL A 26 -5.69 -7.74 -9.58
C VAL A 26 -6.73 -8.84 -9.33
N ALA A 27 -6.63 -9.92 -10.09
CA ALA A 27 -7.49 -11.09 -9.98
C ALA A 27 -6.68 -12.39 -9.93
N CYS A 28 -7.31 -13.47 -9.48
CA CYS A 28 -6.81 -14.84 -9.57
C CYS A 28 -7.20 -15.44 -10.93
N VAL A 29 -6.50 -16.49 -11.36
CA VAL A 29 -6.78 -17.18 -12.64
C VAL A 29 -8.21 -17.73 -12.70
N ASP A 30 -8.77 -18.09 -11.54
CA ASP A 30 -10.07 -18.71 -11.35
C ASP A 30 -11.15 -17.74 -10.81
N GLY A 31 -10.87 -16.44 -10.73
CA GLY A 31 -11.84 -15.44 -10.28
C GLY A 31 -11.24 -14.26 -9.54
N PRO A 32 -12.07 -13.44 -8.86
CA PRO A 32 -11.57 -12.27 -8.14
C PRO A 32 -10.71 -12.68 -6.93
N ALA A 33 -9.73 -11.85 -6.58
CA ALA A 33 -8.99 -12.02 -5.33
C ALA A 33 -9.96 -12.01 -4.13
N SER A 34 -9.69 -12.84 -3.11
CA SER A 34 -10.52 -12.91 -1.89
C SER A 34 -10.67 -11.53 -1.22
N ALA A 35 -11.78 -11.31 -0.51
CA ALA A 35 -12.00 -10.05 0.21
C ALA A 35 -10.86 -9.71 1.20
N SER A 36 -10.31 -10.73 1.87
CA SER A 36 -9.16 -10.55 2.76
C SER A 36 -7.88 -10.16 2.01
N ALA A 37 -7.65 -10.70 0.81
CA ALA A 37 -6.49 -10.34 0.00
C ALA A 37 -6.62 -8.91 -0.52
N ARG A 38 -7.79 -8.54 -1.07
CA ARG A 38 -8.06 -7.17 -1.53
C ARG A 38 -7.87 -6.15 -0.41
N LYS A 39 -8.36 -6.45 0.79
CA LYS A 39 -8.15 -5.60 1.98
C LYS A 39 -6.66 -5.44 2.29
N ALA A 40 -5.90 -6.54 2.32
CA ALA A 40 -4.46 -6.48 2.59
C ALA A 40 -3.70 -5.67 1.52
N PHE A 41 -4.03 -5.86 0.24
CA PHE A 41 -3.42 -5.13 -0.87
C PHE A 41 -3.69 -3.64 -0.75
N TRP A 42 -4.95 -3.26 -0.48
CA TRP A 42 -5.31 -1.85 -0.28
C TRP A 42 -4.57 -1.21 0.90
N GLU A 43 -4.52 -1.88 2.05
CA GLU A 43 -3.81 -1.39 3.22
C GLU A 43 -2.31 -1.23 2.96
N ALA A 44 -1.68 -2.19 2.27
CA ALA A 44 -0.28 -2.09 1.89
C ALA A 44 -0.01 -0.94 0.90
N THR A 45 -0.90 -0.73 -0.08
CA THR A 45 -0.84 0.42 -0.99
C THR A 45 -0.92 1.75 -0.22
N CYS A 46 -1.82 1.86 0.76
CA CYS A 46 -1.89 3.03 1.64
C CYS A 46 -0.58 3.24 2.40
N VAL A 47 -0.01 2.17 2.98
CA VAL A 47 1.26 2.26 3.71
C VAL A 47 2.39 2.77 2.81
N VAL A 48 2.46 2.32 1.55
CA VAL A 48 3.47 2.80 0.60
C VAL A 48 3.21 4.25 0.20
N ALA A 49 1.98 4.65 -0.07
CA ALA A 49 1.66 6.06 -0.35
C ALA A 49 2.06 6.98 0.82
N ALA A 50 1.74 6.60 2.05
CA ALA A 50 2.17 7.32 3.25
C ALA A 50 3.70 7.36 3.39
N HIS A 51 4.39 6.24 3.14
CA HIS A 51 5.84 6.21 3.19
C HIS A 51 6.47 7.14 2.16
N GLN A 52 6.00 7.14 0.91
CA GLN A 52 6.51 8.02 -0.14
C GLN A 52 6.24 9.49 0.19
N HIS A 53 5.07 9.82 0.74
CA HIS A 53 4.75 11.17 1.20
C HIS A 53 5.70 11.65 2.30
N GLU A 54 5.87 10.87 3.37
CA GLU A 54 6.75 11.24 4.48
C GLU A 54 8.21 11.40 4.02
N VAL A 55 8.70 10.49 3.17
CA VAL A 55 10.05 10.57 2.61
C VAL A 55 10.23 11.83 1.74
N GLY A 56 9.22 12.19 0.95
CA GLY A 56 9.22 13.43 0.15
C GLY A 56 9.32 14.69 1.02
N GLU A 57 8.77 14.64 2.23
CA GLU A 57 8.83 15.70 3.23
C GLU A 57 10.07 15.64 4.15
N GLY A 58 11.01 14.73 3.87
CA GLY A 58 12.23 14.55 4.66
C GLY A 58 12.02 13.85 6.01
N ARG A 59 10.85 13.24 6.25
CA ARG A 59 10.50 12.48 7.46
C ARG A 59 10.55 10.97 7.18
N PRO A 60 10.78 10.12 8.19
CA PRO A 60 10.75 8.68 8.00
C PRO A 60 9.31 8.16 7.89
N GLY A 61 9.07 7.22 6.97
CA GLY A 61 7.76 6.59 6.78
C GLY A 61 7.68 5.18 7.40
N TYR A 62 7.21 4.19 6.63
CA TYR A 62 7.19 2.78 7.08
C TYR A 62 8.59 2.27 7.50
N VAL A 63 9.61 2.59 6.70
CA VAL A 63 11.02 2.40 7.04
C VAL A 63 11.75 3.74 7.03
N ASP A 64 12.86 3.80 7.75
CA ASP A 64 13.80 4.93 7.69
C ASP A 64 14.77 4.81 6.50
N ARG A 65 15.73 5.75 6.42
CA ARG A 65 16.73 5.80 5.35
C ARG A 65 17.70 4.61 5.34
N ALA A 66 17.86 3.93 6.48
CA ALA A 66 18.66 2.72 6.58
C ALA A 66 17.85 1.46 6.24
N GLY A 67 16.55 1.60 5.93
CA GLY A 67 15.64 0.49 5.67
C GLY A 67 15.11 -0.17 6.94
N VAL A 68 15.32 0.45 8.11
CA VAL A 68 14.85 -0.09 9.40
C VAL A 68 13.40 0.29 9.61
N ARG A 69 12.58 -0.68 10.07
CA ARG A 69 11.17 -0.46 10.39
C ARG A 69 11.04 0.59 11.50
N THR A 70 10.28 1.65 11.23
CA THR A 70 10.00 2.69 12.23
C THR A 70 8.99 2.22 13.29
N ALA A 71 8.89 2.96 14.40
CA ALA A 71 7.87 2.72 15.43
C ALA A 71 6.46 3.21 15.03
N ILE A 72 6.31 3.83 13.85
CA ILE A 72 5.02 4.36 13.39
C ILE A 72 4.04 3.20 13.20
N PRO A 73 2.87 3.19 13.85
CA PRO A 73 1.90 2.11 13.70
C PRO A 73 1.43 1.95 12.26
N THR A 74 1.32 0.71 11.78
CA THR A 74 0.81 0.44 10.42
C THR A 74 -0.56 1.06 10.19
N ALA A 75 -1.45 1.06 11.20
CA ALA A 75 -2.77 1.69 11.12
C ALA A 75 -2.70 3.21 10.84
N ALA A 76 -1.75 3.93 11.44
CA ALA A 76 -1.56 5.37 11.19
C ALA A 76 -1.10 5.63 9.76
N LEU A 77 -0.23 4.76 9.23
CA LEU A 77 0.21 4.84 7.83
C LEU A 77 -0.92 4.49 6.85
N VAL A 78 -1.79 3.53 7.20
CA VAL A 78 -3.00 3.23 6.41
C VAL A 78 -3.93 4.44 6.38
N GLU A 79 -4.16 5.11 7.52
CA GLU A 79 -5.01 6.30 7.60
C GLU A 79 -4.48 7.44 6.72
N LEU A 80 -3.21 7.80 6.90
CA LEU A 80 -2.55 8.84 6.08
C LEU A 80 -2.59 8.48 4.59
N GLY A 81 -2.19 7.26 4.24
CA GLY A 81 -2.16 6.79 2.86
C GLY A 81 -3.54 6.78 2.20
N SER A 82 -4.56 6.32 2.91
CA SER A 82 -5.94 6.34 2.43
C SER A 82 -6.41 7.77 2.20
N ALA A 83 -6.03 8.72 3.06
CA ALA A 83 -6.37 10.13 2.86
C ALA A 83 -5.64 10.73 1.65
N LEU A 84 -4.40 10.34 1.38
CA LEU A 84 -3.64 10.79 0.21
C LEU A 84 -4.25 10.27 -1.10
N ILE A 85 -4.55 8.96 -1.18
CA ILE A 85 -5.08 8.33 -2.40
C ILE A 85 -6.49 8.83 -2.73
N THR A 86 -7.33 9.06 -1.71
CA THR A 86 -8.73 9.47 -1.93
C THR A 86 -8.93 10.98 -2.09
N LYS A 87 -7.95 11.81 -1.71
CA LYS A 87 -8.04 13.28 -1.83
C LYS A 87 -7.83 13.83 -3.24
N GLU A 88 -7.46 13.01 -4.24
CA GLU A 88 -7.13 13.45 -5.61
C GLU A 88 -8.34 13.89 -6.47
N HIS A 89 -9.43 14.36 -5.85
CA HIS A 89 -10.60 14.99 -6.50
C HIS A 89 -10.94 16.37 -5.91
N ARG A 90 -9.95 17.27 -5.82
CA ARG A 90 -10.19 18.71 -5.67
C ARG A 90 -9.29 19.52 -6.58
#